data_AF-A0A2N7Y6Z5-F1
#
_entry.id   AF-A0A2N7Y6Z5-F1
#
_cell.length_a   1.000
_cell.length_b   1.000
_cell.length_c   1.000
_cell.angle_alpha   90.00
_cell.angle_beta   90.00
_cell.angle_gamma   90.00
#
_symmetry.space_group_name_H-M   'P 1'
#
loop_
_entity.id
_entity.type
_entity.pdbx_description
1 polymer ?
#
loop_
_entity_poly.entity_id
_entity_poly.type
_entity_poly.pdbx_seq_one_letter_code
_entity_poly.pdbx_strand_id
1 'polypeptide(L)' 'MTDLASLETTLLADIAAAPDLAALEAIRVAQLGKTGAISGLLKSLGAMSPDQRKEEGPKING' A
#
# COMPACT_ATOMS: atom_id res chain seq x y z
N MET A 1 -11.44 -5.94 -5.76
CA MET A 1 -10.04 -5.67 -6.15
C MET A 1 -9.75 -4.24 -5.76
N THR A 2 -8.68 -3.99 -4.99
CA THR A 2 -8.22 -2.62 -4.73
C THR A 2 -7.69 -2.06 -6.04
N ASP A 3 -8.15 -0.87 -6.42
CA ASP A 3 -7.56 -0.15 -7.54
C ASP A 3 -6.23 0.47 -7.07
N LEU A 4 -5.12 -0.17 -7.45
CA LEU A 4 -3.78 0.23 -7.06
C LEU A 4 -3.39 1.59 -7.65
N ALA A 5 -3.89 1.94 -8.84
CA ALA A 5 -3.60 3.23 -9.47
C ALA A 5 -4.29 4.39 -8.73
N SER A 6 -5.53 4.17 -8.30
CA SER A 6 -6.25 5.13 -7.46
C SER A 6 -5.59 5.29 -6.08
N LEU A 7 -5.12 4.18 -5.49
CA LEU A 7 -4.39 4.21 -4.21
C LEU A 7 -3.07 4.99 -4.34
N GLU A 8 -2.28 4.73 -5.38
CA GLU A 8 -1.03 5.43 -5.65
C GLU A 8 -1.27 6.94 -5.82
N THR A 9 -2.21 7.33 -6.67
CA THR A 9 -2.53 8.74 -6.94
C THR A 9 -2.94 9.47 -5.67
N THR A 10 -3.81 8.86 -4.85
CA THR A 10 -4.27 9.44 -3.59
C THR A 10 -3.12 9.61 -2.61
N LEU A 11 -2.26 8.59 -2.46
CA LEU A 11 -1.14 8.66 -1.54
C LEU A 11 -0.08 9.68 -1.94
N LEU A 12 0.20 9.81 -3.23
CA LEU A 12 1.11 10.86 -3.71
C LEU A 12 0.56 12.26 -3.39
N ALA A 13 -0.75 12.47 -3.56
CA ALA A 13 -1.39 13.73 -3.20
C ALA A 13 -1.35 14.00 -1.68
N ASP A 14 -1.67 13.00 -0.87
CA ASP A 14 -1.66 13.11 0.60
C ASP A 14 -0.25 13.41 1.12
N ILE A 15 0.77 12.73 0.59
CA ILE A 15 2.18 12.97 0.94
C ILE A 15 2.61 14.38 0.55
N ALA A 16 2.24 14.84 -0.65
CA ALA A 16 2.56 16.19 -1.11
C ALA A 16 1.85 17.28 -0.29
N ALA A 17 0.68 16.98 0.26
CA ALA A 17 -0.12 17.89 1.08
C ALA A 17 0.24 17.86 2.58
N ALA A 18 1.12 16.95 3.03
CA ALA A 18 1.48 16.82 4.43
C ALA A 18 2.18 18.09 4.94
N PRO A 19 1.60 18.82 5.93
CA PRO A 19 2.13 20.11 6.37
C PRO A 19 3.37 19.99 7.26
N ASP A 20 3.61 18.80 7.83
CA ASP A 20 4.70 18.54 8.76
C ASP A 20 5.07 17.05 8.81
N LEU A 21 6.12 16.74 9.59
CA LEU A 21 6.59 15.37 9.77
C LEU A 21 5.57 14.48 10.51
N ALA A 22 4.73 15.04 11.37
CA ALA A 22 3.75 14.26 12.11
C ALA A 22 2.62 13.77 11.19
N ALA A 23 2.17 14.61 10.26
CA ALA A 23 1.21 14.25 9.22
C ALA A 23 1.80 13.20 8.26
N LEU A 24 3.06 13.37 7.83
CA LEU A 24 3.73 12.40 6.97
C LEU A 24 3.88 11.03 7.67
N GLU A 25 4.20 11.04 8.97
CA GLU A 25 4.28 9.83 9.78
C GLU A 25 2.91 9.15 9.93
N ALA A 26 1.84 9.91 10.11
CA ALA A 26 0.48 9.38 10.17
C ALA A 26 0.10 8.67 8.84
N ILE A 27 0.43 9.28 7.69
CA ILE A 27 0.24 8.65 6.38
C ILE A 27 1.06 7.35 6.29
N ARG A 28 2.35 7.39 6.67
CA ARG A 28 3.22 6.21 6.68
C ARG A 28 2.64 5.08 7.51
N VAL A 29 2.14 5.37 8.73
CA VAL A 29 1.53 4.36 9.60
C VAL A 29 0.24 3.81 9.00
N ALA A 30 -0.62 4.66 8.44
CA ALA A 30 -1.89 4.24 7.84
C ALA A 30 -1.70 3.34 6.61
N GLN A 31 -0.60 3.50 5.87
CA GLN A 31 -0.36 2.74 4.64
C GLN A 31 0.59 1.56 4.84
N LEU A 32 1.71 1.78 5.51
CA LEU A 32 2.81 0.83 5.69
C LEU A 32 2.92 0.27 7.11
N GLY A 33 2.09 0.75 8.06
CA GLY A 33 2.05 0.20 9.41
C GLY A 33 1.57 -1.25 9.45
N LYS A 34 1.61 -1.87 10.64
CA LYS A 34 1.26 -3.29 10.83
C LYS A 34 -0.14 -3.65 10.29
N THR A 35 -1.09 -2.72 10.39
CA THR A 35 -2.47 -2.85 9.90
C THR A 35 -2.76 -1.90 8.73
N GLY A 36 -1.72 -1.31 8.13
CA GLY A 36 -1.88 -0.37 7.04
C GLY A 36 -2.38 -1.03 5.76
N ALA A 37 -2.94 -0.23 4.85
CA ALA A 37 -3.60 -0.74 3.65
C ALA A 37 -2.63 -1.56 2.77
N ILE A 38 -1.43 -1.04 2.49
CA ILE A 38 -0.40 -1.73 1.69
C ILE A 38 0.09 -2.99 2.40
N SER A 39 0.30 -2.92 3.73
CA SER A 39 0.63 -4.10 4.53
C SER A 39 -0.46 -5.18 4.47
N GLY A 40 -1.74 -4.78 4.41
CA GLY A 40 -2.87 -5.69 4.19
C GLY A 40 -2.80 -6.38 2.82
N LEU A 41 -2.52 -5.61 1.76
CA LEU A 41 -2.35 -6.13 0.40
C LEU A 41 -1.19 -7.14 0.33
N LEU A 42 -0.03 -6.81 0.91
CA LEU A 42 1.12 -7.72 0.96
C LEU A 42 0.81 -9.02 1.70
N LYS A 43 0.05 -8.96 2.81
CA LYS A 43 -0.38 -10.16 3.53
C LYS A 43 -1.30 -11.05 2.71
N SER A 44 -2.14 -10.47 1.86
CA SER A 44 -3.04 -11.24 0.99
C SER A 44 -2.26 -12.17 0.04
N LEU A 45 -1.06 -11.75 -0.40
CA LEU A 45 -0.16 -12.60 -1.19
C LEU A 45 0.23 -13.90 -0.45
N GLY A 46 0.30 -13.85 0.89
CA GLY A 46 0.61 -14.99 1.74
C GLY A 46 -0.42 -16.13 1.61
N ALA A 47 -1.68 -15.81 1.31
CA ALA A 47 -2.76 -16.77 1.14
C ALA A 47 -2.94 -17.26 -0.31
N MET A 48 -2.26 -16.64 -1.29
CA MET A 48 -2.34 -17.01 -2.71
C MET A 48 -1.49 -18.24 -3.04
N SER A 49 -1.85 -18.94 -4.12
CA SER A 49 -1.02 -20.00 -4.70
C SER A 49 0.31 -19.43 -5.25
N PRO A 50 1.33 -20.26 -5.49
CA PRO A 50 2.59 -19.81 -6.09
C PRO A 50 2.41 -19.06 -7.42
N ASP A 51 1.55 -19.57 -8.31
CA ASP A 51 1.30 -18.95 -9.62
C ASP A 51 0.58 -17.61 -9.48
N GLN A 52 -0.46 -17.54 -8.63
CA GLN A 52 -1.17 -16.30 -8.34
C GLN A 52 -0.24 -15.26 -7.70
N ARG A 53 0.59 -15.69 -6.73
CA ARG A 53 1.57 -14.80 -6.09
C ARG A 53 2.60 -14.27 -7.09
N LYS A 54 3.02 -15.09 -8.06
CA LYS A 54 3.96 -14.68 -9.12
C LYS A 54 3.37 -13.59 -10.01
N GLU A 55 2.06 -13.62 -10.25
CA GLU A 55 1.35 -12.60 -11.03
C GLU A 55 1.00 -11.35 -10.21
N GLU A 56 0.45 -11.52 -9.00
CA GLU A 56 -0.06 -10.42 -8.17
C GLU A 56 1.05 -9.72 -7.37
N GLY A 57 2.12 -10.43 -7.02
CA GLY A 57 3.22 -9.90 -6.20
C GLY A 57 3.84 -8.64 -6.80
N PRO A 58 4.29 -8.64 -8.06
CA PRO A 58 4.86 -7.45 -8.71
C PRO A 58 3.87 -6.28 -8.87
N LYS A 59 2.55 -6.56 -8.91
CA LYS A 59 1.55 -5.48 -8.98
C LYS A 59 1.51 -4.67 -7.66
N ILE A 60 1.79 -5.32 -6.53
CA ILE A 60 1.73 -4.73 -5.19
C ILE A 60 3.12 -4.29 -4.69
N ASN A 61 4.19 -5.01 -5.05
CA ASN A 61 5.57 -4.82 -4.58
C ASN A 61 6.59 -5.04 -5.71
N GLY A 62 6.40 -4.29 -6.79
CA GLY A 62 7.30 -4.25 -7.96
C GLY A 62 8.42 -3.24 -7.81
#